data_AF-A0A9D9L2U6-F1
#
_entry.id   AF-A0A9D9L2U6-F1
#
_cell.length_a   1.000
_cell.length_b   1.000
_cell.length_c   1.000
_cell.angle_alpha   90.00
_cell.angle_beta   90.00
_cell.angle_gamma   90.00
#
_symmetry.space_group_name_H-M   'P 1'
#
loop_
_entity.id
_entity.type
_entity.pdbx_description
1 polymer ?
#
loop_
_entity_poly.entity_id
_entity_poly.type
_entity_poly.pdbx_seq_one_letter_code
_entity_poly.pdbx_strand_id
1 'polypeptide(L)' 'LDTIKDACAMYLKEKELIYLFYTGTATVKEAAVHFRGILPGFMVPRKLVALDEMPHLSNGKINMQALKELMK' A
#
# COMPACT_ATOMS: atom_id res chain seq x y z
N LEU A 1 -2.29 -10.06 7.41
CA LEU A 1 -1.45 -9.63 8.55
C LEU A 1 -2.31 -8.77 9.47
N ASP A 2 -2.62 -9.24 10.67
CA ASP A 2 -3.66 -8.63 11.53
C ASP A 2 -3.29 -7.25 12.09
N THR A 3 -1.99 -6.90 12.04
CA THR A 3 -1.48 -5.58 12.43
C THR A 3 -1.64 -4.51 11.35
N ILE A 4 -2.15 -4.87 10.17
CA ILE A 4 -2.59 -3.94 9.12
C ILE A 4 -4.09 -3.72 9.26
N LYS A 5 -4.52 -2.45 9.33
CA LYS A 5 -5.94 -2.09 9.46
C LYS A 5 -6.59 -1.80 8.11
N ASP A 6 -6.03 -0.86 7.36
CA ASP A 6 -6.46 -0.53 6.00
C ASP A 6 -5.30 -0.68 5.02
N ALA A 7 -5.63 -1.01 3.76
CA ALA A 7 -4.64 -1.10 2.70
C ALA A 7 -5.22 -0.72 1.33
N CYS A 8 -4.38 -0.08 0.51
CA CYS A 8 -4.70 0.25 -0.88
C CYS A 8 -3.47 -0.03 -1.76
N ALA A 9 -3.65 -0.85 -2.80
CA ALA A 9 -2.61 -1.12 -3.79
C ALA A 9 -2.83 -0.28 -5.05
N MET A 10 -1.76 0.30 -5.58
CA MET A 10 -1.77 1.11 -6.80
C MET A 10 -0.63 0.71 -7.72
N TYR A 11 -0.91 0.64 -9.03
CA TYR A 11 0.09 0.35 -10.04
C TYR A 11 0.63 1.64 -10.66
N LEU A 12 1.93 1.88 -10.53
CA LEU A 12 2.65 2.94 -11.22
C LEU A 12 3.11 2.41 -12.58
N LYS A 13 2.36 2.74 -13.63
CA LYS A 13 2.61 2.21 -14.98
C LYS A 13 3.96 2.62 -15.54
N GLU A 14 4.38 3.86 -15.29
CA GLU A 14 5.61 4.46 -15.83
C GLU A 14 6.88 3.73 -15.34
N LYS A 15 6.81 3.09 -14.18
CA LYS A 15 7.93 2.33 -13.59
C LYS A 15 7.64 0.83 -13.46
N GLU A 16 6.46 0.40 -13.88
CA GLU A 16 5.95 -0.96 -13.69
C GLU A 16 6.06 -1.45 -12.24
N LEU A 17 5.68 -0.58 -11.28
CA LEU A 17 5.77 -0.88 -9.85
C LEU A 17 4.39 -0.97 -9.20
N ILE A 18 4.22 -1.95 -8.33
CA ILE A 18 3.08 -2.00 -7.41
C ILE A 18 3.49 -1.29 -6.11
N TYR A 19 2.74 -0.25 -5.77
CA TYR A 19 2.74 0.43 -4.49
C TYR A 19 1.67 -0.17 -3.58
N LEU A 20 1.98 -0.35 -2.31
CA LEU A 20 1.03 -0.70 -1.26
C LEU A 20 1.09 0.38 -0.18
N PHE A 21 0.00 1.13 -0.05
CA PHE A 21 -0.25 2.03 1.07
C PHE A 21 -1.02 1.27 2.13
N TYR A 22 -0.65 1.43 3.39
CA TYR A 22 -1.36 0.76 4.47
C TYR A 22 -1.28 1.54 5.79
N THR A 23 -2.24 1.31 6.68
CA THR A 23 -2.26 1.83 8.04
C THR A 23 -2.15 0.69 9.05
N GLY A 24 -1.72 1.00 10.26
CA GLY A 24 -1.59 0.04 11.36
C GLY A 24 -0.20 0.03 11.97
N THR A 25 0.10 -1.01 12.75
CA THR A 25 1.35 -1.12 13.51
C THR A 25 2.39 -2.00 12.83
N ALA A 26 2.04 -2.65 11.72
CA ALA A 26 2.97 -3.45 10.95
C ALA A 26 4.13 -2.59 10.41
N THR A 27 5.35 -3.04 10.62
CA THR A 27 6.51 -2.45 9.95
C THR A 27 6.53 -2.80 8.47
N VAL A 28 7.18 -1.97 7.66
CA VAL A 28 7.35 -2.22 6.22
C VAL A 28 8.00 -3.59 5.96
N LYS A 29 8.94 -4.01 6.82
CA LYS A 29 9.63 -5.29 6.70
C LYS A 29 8.68 -6.47 6.92
N GLU A 30 7.86 -6.42 7.98
CA GLU A 30 6.87 -7.47 8.27
C GLU A 30 5.85 -7.60 7.14
N ALA A 31 5.31 -6.48 6.67
CA ALA A 31 4.39 -6.46 5.55
C ALA A 31 5.03 -7.06 4.29
N ALA A 32 6.25 -6.64 3.94
CA ALA A 32 6.97 -7.15 2.76
C ALA A 32 7.24 -8.66 2.83
N VAL A 33 7.64 -9.18 4.01
CA VAL A 33 7.85 -10.62 4.21
C VAL A 33 6.53 -11.38 4.08
N HIS A 34 5.48 -10.89 4.73
CA HIS A 34 4.15 -11.51 4.67
C HIS A 34 3.64 -11.63 3.23
N PHE A 35 3.63 -10.53 2.47
CA PHE A 35 3.14 -10.55 1.09
C PHE A 35 3.99 -11.40 0.16
N ARG A 36 5.32 -11.45 0.35
CA ARG A 36 6.20 -12.32 -0.44
C ARG A 36 5.93 -13.81 -0.19
N GLY A 37 5.43 -14.17 0.99
CA GLY A 37 5.08 -15.54 1.34
C GLY A 37 3.74 -16.03 0.77
N ILE A 38 2.86 -15.12 0.34
CA ILE A 38 1.49 -15.47 -0.08
C ILE A 38 1.13 -15.02 -1.51
N LEU A 39 1.93 -14.12 -2.12
CA LEU A 39 1.69 -13.62 -3.47
C LEU A 39 2.71 -14.20 -4.48
N PRO A 40 2.30 -14.42 -5.74
CA PRO A 40 3.24 -14.63 -6.83
C PRO A 40 4.21 -13.45 -6.95
N GLY A 41 5.47 -13.71 -7.35
CA GLY A 41 6.53 -12.71 -7.35
C GLY A 41 6.21 -11.41 -8.11
N PHE A 42 5.41 -11.48 -9.18
CA PHE A 42 4.99 -10.32 -9.97
C PHE A 42 3.86 -9.48 -9.33
N MET A 43 3.15 -10.04 -8.35
CA MET A 43 2.13 -9.33 -7.56
C MET A 43 2.69 -8.73 -6.27
N VAL A 44 3.93 -9.07 -5.88
CA VAL A 44 4.53 -8.56 -4.65
C VAL A 44 4.79 -7.05 -4.78
N PRO A 45 4.20 -6.21 -3.91
CA PRO A 45 4.46 -4.77 -3.91
C PRO A 45 5.95 -4.48 -3.73
N ARG A 46 6.51 -3.69 -4.64
CA ARG A 46 7.93 -3.27 -4.58
C ARG A 46 8.13 -2.02 -3.74
N LYS A 47 7.05 -1.27 -3.52
CA LYS A 47 7.04 -0.06 -2.70
C LYS A 47 5.92 -0.19 -1.67
N LEU A 48 6.29 -0.15 -0.40
CA LEU A 48 5.35 -0.19 0.71
C LEU A 48 5.48 1.12 1.47
N VAL A 49 4.34 1.74 1.78
CA VAL A 49 4.27 3.03 2.46
C VAL A 49 3.31 2.87 3.63
N ALA A 50 3.85 2.94 4.84
CA ALA A 50 3.05 3.02 6.05
C ALA A 50 2.53 4.45 6.20
N LEU A 51 1.23 4.59 6.45
CA LEU A 51 0.55 5.85 6.69
C LEU A 51 -0.01 5.87 8.11
N ASP A 52 -0.04 7.04 8.72
CA ASP A 52 -0.75 7.24 9.99
C ASP A 52 -2.26 7.07 9.80
N GLU A 53 -2.79 7.57 8.68
CA GLU A 53 -4.19 7.47 8.30
C GLU A 53 -4.34 7.32 6.77
N MET A 54 -5.35 6.55 6.32
CA MET A 54 -5.68 6.43 4.91
C MET A 54 -6.48 7.68 4.48
N PRO A 55 -6.06 8.41 3.43
CA PRO A 55 -6.78 9.60 3.00
C PRO A 55 -8.11 9.22 2.37
N HIS A 56 -9.18 9.91 2.77
CA HIS A 56 -10.53 9.72 2.26
C HIS A 56 -11.10 11.02 1.70
N LEU A 57 -12.03 10.90 0.75
CA LEU A 57 -12.90 11.97 0.27
C LEU A 57 -14.04 12.19 1.26
N SER A 58 -14.76 13.31 1.15
CA SER A 58 -15.89 13.64 2.04
C SER A 58 -17.02 12.60 2.05
N ASN A 59 -17.09 11.75 1.02
CA ASN A 59 -18.04 10.65 0.92
C ASN A 59 -17.51 9.31 1.45
N GLY A 60 -16.35 9.31 2.11
CA GLY A 60 -15.73 8.13 2.72
C GLY A 60 -14.98 7.21 1.75
N LYS A 61 -14.90 7.53 0.45
CA LYS A 61 -14.07 6.75 -0.48
C LYS A 61 -12.60 7.12 -0.32
N ILE A 62 -11.69 6.18 -0.56
CA ILE A 62 -10.25 6.47 -0.55
C ILE A 62 -9.93 7.56 -1.57
N ASN A 63 -9.18 8.57 -1.15
CA ASN A 63 -8.68 9.63 -2.01
C ASN A 63 -7.44 9.13 -2.78
N MET A 64 -7.70 8.46 -3.91
CA MET A 64 -6.65 7.90 -4.78
C MET A 64 -5.69 8.96 -5.34
N GLN A 65 -6.15 10.21 -5.50
CA GLN A 65 -5.31 11.30 -5.99
C GLN A 65 -4.26 11.70 -4.94
N ALA A 66 -4.65 11.80 -3.66
CA ALA A 66 -3.71 12.05 -2.57
C ALA A 66 -2.66 10.94 -2.45
N LEU A 67 -3.06 9.66 -2.62
CA LEU A 67 -2.10 8.56 -2.65
C LEU A 67 -1.16 8.64 -3.86
N LYS A 68 -1.67 9.04 -5.03
CA LYS A 68 -0.86 9.19 -6.24
C LYS A 68 0.25 10.23 -6.08
N GLU A 69 0.01 11.31 -5.35
CA GLU A 69 1.01 12.35 -5.06
C GLU A 69 2.17 11.84 -4.19
N LEU A 70 1.96 10.75 -3.43
CA LEU A 70 3.00 10.09 -2.64
C LEU A 70 3.81 9.07 -3.47
N MET A 71 3.35 8.70 -4.66
CA MET A 71 4.04 7.76 -5.55
C MET A 71 5.20 8.48 -6.23
N LYS A 72 6.44 8.10 -5.88
CA LYS A 72 7.66 8.70 -6.44
C LYS A 72 8.26 7.93 -7.60
#